data_AF-A0A0B7MJ55-F1
#
_entry.id   AF-A0A0B7MJ55-F1
#
_cell.length_a   1.000
_cell.length_b   1.000
_cell.length_c   1.000
_cell.angle_alpha   90.00
_cell.angle_beta   90.00
_cell.angle_gamma   90.00
#
_symmetry.space_group_name_H-M   'P 1'
#
loop_
_entity.id
_entity.type
_entity.pdbx_description
1 polymer ?
#
loop_
_entity_poly.entity_id
_entity_poly.type
_entity_poly.pdbx_seq_one_letter_code
_entity_poly.pdbx_strand_id
1 'polypeptide(L)' 'MPTRTLAQVRVKSIKKKFKDKAFARGANREQIRAIEELGIELNEFFEIALQGMQEIAASLDLAD' A
#
# COMPACT_ATOMS: atom_id res chain seq x y z
N MET A 1 -10.65 0.69 13.35
CA MET A 1 -10.33 -0.37 12.36
C MET A 1 -10.41 0.26 10.98
N PRO A 2 -9.55 -0.09 9.99
CA PRO A 2 -9.76 0.40 8.64
C PRO A 2 -11.12 -0.06 8.13
N THR A 3 -11.88 0.86 7.56
CA THR A 3 -13.00 0.54 6.66
C THR A 3 -12.45 -0.22 5.46
N ARG A 4 -13.26 -1.08 4.82
CA ARG A 4 -12.84 -1.82 3.62
C ARG A 4 -12.63 -0.92 2.40
N THR A 5 -12.93 0.37 2.53
CA THR A 5 -12.87 1.38 1.48
C THR A 5 -11.45 1.90 1.24
N LEU A 6 -10.93 1.71 0.02
CA LEU A 6 -9.62 2.22 -0.40
C LEU A 6 -9.57 3.75 -0.57
N ALA A 7 -10.71 4.41 -0.80
CA ALA A 7 -10.79 5.85 -1.06
C ALA A 7 -10.26 6.72 0.10
N GLN A 8 -10.28 6.20 1.33
CA GLN A 8 -9.83 6.93 2.52
C GLN A 8 -8.37 6.64 2.90
N VAL A 9 -7.73 5.69 2.22
CA VAL A 9 -6.35 5.30 2.50
C VAL A 9 -5.40 6.36 1.94
N ARG A 10 -4.35 6.68 2.69
CA ARG A 10 -3.34 7.68 2.32
C ARG A 10 -1.94 7.08 2.42
N VAL A 11 -1.03 7.52 1.57
CA VAL A 11 0.39 7.11 1.58
C VAL A 11 1.02 7.24 2.97
N LYS A 12 0.69 8.31 3.71
CA LYS A 12 1.17 8.52 5.08
C LYS A 12 0.77 7.39 6.03
N SER A 13 -0.45 6.86 5.93
CA SER A 13 -0.90 5.74 6.77
C SER A 13 -0.21 4.44 6.36
N ILE A 14 -0.03 4.20 5.06
CA ILE A 14 0.74 3.08 4.51
C ILE A 14 2.18 3.11 5.05
N LYS A 15 2.88 4.25 4.92
CA LYS A 15 4.26 4.41 5.41
C LYS A 15 4.39 4.15 6.92
N LYS A 16 3.41 4.59 7.71
CA LYS A 16 3.35 4.30 9.16
C LYS A 16 3.16 2.80 9.40
N LYS A 17 2.22 2.17 8.69
CA LYS A 17 1.88 0.75 8.83
C LYS A 17 2.91 -0.21 8.27
N PHE A 18 3.67 0.20 7.27
CA PHE A 18 4.81 -0.56 6.75
C PHE A 18 5.84 -0.85 7.85
N LYS A 19 6.08 0.11 8.76
CA LYS A 19 6.98 -0.06 9.92
C LYS A 19 6.37 -0.90 11.05
N ASP A 20 5.05 -1.02 11.09
CA ASP A 20 4.30 -1.78 12.08
C ASP A 20 4.21 -3.26 11.67
N LYS A 21 5.15 -4.08 12.19
CA LYS A 21 5.21 -5.51 11.87
C LYS A 21 3.95 -6.27 12.26
N ALA A 22 3.24 -5.84 13.31
CA ALA A 22 2.06 -6.52 13.80
C ALA A 22 0.84 -6.31 12.89
N PHE A 23 0.73 -5.14 12.25
CA PHE A 23 -0.39 -4.82 11.37
C PHE A 23 -0.42 -5.66 10.09
N ALA A 24 0.74 -5.81 9.44
CA ALA A 24 0.89 -6.56 8.20
C ALA A 24 1.96 -7.65 8.37
N ARG A 25 1.65 -8.65 9.21
CA ARG A 25 2.55 -9.78 9.49
C ARG A 25 2.84 -10.63 8.25
N GLY A 26 1.86 -10.76 7.35
CA GLY A 26 2.01 -11.52 6.10
C GLY A 26 2.76 -10.78 4.98
N ALA A 27 3.01 -9.47 5.13
CA ALA A 27 3.70 -8.70 4.10
C ALA A 27 5.22 -8.91 4.17
N ASN A 28 5.81 -9.36 3.06
CA ASN A 28 7.27 -9.46 2.91
C ASN A 28 7.86 -8.09 2.57
N ARG A 29 8.55 -7.48 3.55
CA ARG A 29 9.10 -6.12 3.42
C ARG A 29 10.36 -6.06 2.56
N GLU A 30 11.11 -7.16 2.47
CA GLU A 30 12.31 -7.23 1.62
C GLU A 30 11.88 -7.25 0.16
N GLN A 31 10.89 -8.07 -0.19
CA GLN A 31 10.30 -8.08 -1.54
C GLN A 31 9.73 -6.71 -1.93
N ILE A 32 9.05 -6.03 -1.01
CA ILE A 32 8.53 -4.68 -1.27
C ILE A 32 9.67 -3.67 -1.52
N ARG A 33 10.81 -3.81 -0.82
CA ARG A 33 11.97 -2.92 -1.01
C ARG A 33 12.75 -3.18 -2.30
N ALA A 34 12.62 -4.36 -2.90
CA ALA A 34 13.26 -4.67 -4.17
C ALA A 34 12.86 -3.70 -5.31
N ILE A 35 11.76 -2.95 -5.15
CA ILE A 35 11.40 -1.86 -6.06
C ILE A 35 12.49 -0.79 -6.17
N GLU A 36 13.28 -0.58 -5.11
CA GLU A 36 14.41 0.38 -5.09
C GLU A 36 15.52 -0.04 -6.08
N GLU A 37 15.64 -1.34 -6.40
CA GLU A 37 16.58 -1.85 -7.43
C GLU A 37 16.18 -1.42 -8.84
N LEU A 38 14.90 -1.09 -9.05
CA LEU A 38 14.39 -0.52 -10.30
C LEU A 38 14.52 1.01 -10.35
N GLY A 39 15.14 1.63 -9.34
CA GLY A 39 15.31 3.07 -9.24
C GLY A 39 14.06 3.83 -8.78
N ILE A 40 13.05 3.13 -8.27
CA ILE A 40 11.81 3.73 -7.76
C ILE A 40 11.93 3.85 -6.24
N GLU A 41 11.74 5.05 -5.70
CA GLU A 41 11.75 5.23 -4.24
C GLU A 41 10.56 4.53 -3.59
N LEU A 42 10.75 4.01 -2.37
CA LEU A 42 9.68 3.33 -1.65
C LEU A 42 8.42 4.19 -1.41
N ASN A 43 8.58 5.52 -1.27
CA ASN A 43 7.43 6.43 -1.15
C ASN A 43 6.64 6.53 -2.47
N GLU A 44 7.35 6.67 -3.58
CA GLU A 44 6.77 6.72 -4.92
C GLU A 44 6.07 5.40 -5.24
N PHE A 45 6.68 4.26 -4.88
CA PHE A 45 6.03 2.97 -4.99
C PHE A 45 4.70 2.89 -4.22
N PHE A 46 4.63 3.44 -3.00
CA PHE A 46 3.37 3.48 -2.26
C PHE A 46 2.30 4.34 -2.93
N GLU A 47 2.69 5.42 -3.60
CA GLU A 47 1.78 6.26 -4.39
C GLU A 47 1.24 5.50 -5.59
N ILE A 48 2.13 4.92 -6.40
CA ILE A 48 1.78 4.14 -7.60
C ILE A 48 0.87 2.97 -7.23
N ALA A 49 1.25 2.18 -6.22
CA ALA A 49 0.49 1.01 -5.79
C ALA A 49 -0.89 1.41 -5.25
N LEU A 50 -0.98 2.46 -4.45
CA LEU A 50 -2.25 2.94 -3.92
C LEU A 50 -3.17 3.45 -5.02
N GLN A 51 -2.66 4.24 -5.96
CA GLN A 51 -3.42 4.76 -7.09
C GLN A 51 -3.94 3.63 -7.97
N GLY A 52 -3.08 2.69 -8.36
CA GLY A 52 -3.49 1.53 -9.16
C GLY A 52 -4.56 0.69 -8.47
N MET A 53 -4.43 0.46 -7.15
CA MET A 53 -5.47 -0.24 -6.38
C MET A 53 -6.78 0.54 -6.30
N GLN A 54 -6.73 1.87 -6.21
CA GLN A 54 -7.91 2.73 -6.20
C GLN A 54 -8.66 2.70 -7.53
N GLU A 55 -7.93 2.66 -8.66
CA GLU A 55 -8.53 2.54 -10.00
C GLU A 55 -9.33 1.25 -10.19
N ILE A 56 -8.86 0.14 -9.62
CA ILE A 56 -9.54 -1.17 -9.70
C ILE A 56 -10.31 -1.54 -8.43
N ALA A 57 -10.56 -0.58 -7.53
CA ALA A 57 -11.13 -0.86 -6.20
C ALA A 57 -12.47 -1.61 -6.28
N ALA A 58 -13.31 -1.31 -7.26
CA ALA A 58 -14.57 -2.02 -7.48
C ALA A 58 -14.37 -3.50 -7.80
N SER A 59 -13.36 -3.84 -8.60
CA SER A 59 -13.02 -5.22 -8.94
C SER A 59 -12.41 -5.99 -7.76
N LEU A 60 -11.89 -5.27 -6.76
CA LEU A 60 -11.30 -5.84 -5.55
C LEU A 60 -12.30 -5.95 -4.39
N ASP A 61 -13.56 -5.52 -4.57
CA ASP A 61 -14.55 -5.39 -3.48
C ASP A 61 -14.07 -4.42 -2.37
N LEU A 62 -13.38 -3.36 -2.80
CA LEU A 62 -12.82 -2.30 -1.94
C LEU A 62 -13.29 -0.89 -2.35
N ALA A 63 -14.24 -0.83 -3.30
CA ALA A 63 -15.02 0.38 -3.57
C ALA A 63 -15.91 0.70 -2.37
N ASP A 64 -16.36 1.96 -2.30
CA ASP A 64 -16.97 2.61 -1.13
C ASP A 64 -17.81 1.72 -0.19
#